data_AF-A0A6A6TFE8-F1
#
_entry.id   AF-A0A6A6TFE8-F1
#
_cell.length_a   1.000
_cell.length_b   1.000
_cell.length_c   1.000
_cell.angle_alpha   90.00
_cell.angle_beta   90.00
_cell.angle_gamma   90.00
#
_symmetry.space_group_name_H-M   'P 1'
#
loop_
_entity.id
_entity.type
_entity.pdbx_description
1 polymer ?
#
loop_
_entity_poly.entity_id
_entity_poly.type
_entity_poly.pdbx_seq_one_letter_code
_entity_poly.pdbx_strand_id
1 'polypeptide(L)'
;MWDQQELVAKIWKRMEGFVPELHHRFDGAGDVLERRMKMTRLNERMGFLKYEEGEHFEGKLKIIDVIWLLDLQYSAHPDCYYQTEDGRERSYITVLLFLNDQAIAPGESEFVGGAITFHSQDMESKLDIAPKTGRLLLFEQEHLLHSGQQVSKGVKYAMRTDLMYGL
;
A
#
# COMPACT_ATOMS: atom_id res chain seq x y z
N MET A 1 -10.69 -7.16 10.27
CA MET A 1 -11.10 -5.95 9.54
C MET A 1 -11.73 -5.01 10.55
N TRP A 2 -11.24 -3.78 10.65
CA TRP A 2 -11.64 -2.84 11.69
C TRP A 2 -12.36 -1.64 11.05
N ASP A 3 -13.69 -1.68 11.07
CA ASP A 3 -14.55 -0.72 10.35
C ASP A 3 -15.08 0.34 11.32
N GLN A 4 -14.20 1.21 11.82
CA GLN A 4 -14.58 2.33 12.69
C GLN A 4 -14.38 3.67 11.99
N GLN A 5 -15.46 4.18 11.40
CA GLN A 5 -15.44 5.39 10.59
C GLN A 5 -14.87 6.62 11.29
N GLU A 6 -15.11 6.75 12.60
CA GLU A 6 -14.55 7.86 13.39
C GLU A 6 -13.01 7.82 13.48
N LEU A 7 -12.42 6.63 13.59
CA LEU A 7 -10.96 6.48 13.66
C LEU A 7 -10.34 6.75 12.29
N VAL A 8 -10.94 6.21 11.22
CA VAL A 8 -10.53 6.47 9.83
C VAL A 8 -10.55 7.97 9.54
N ALA A 9 -11.63 8.67 9.91
CA ALA A 9 -11.75 10.11 9.74
C ALA A 9 -10.69 10.89 10.53
N LYS A 10 -10.36 10.47 11.76
CA LYS A 10 -9.28 11.08 12.56
C LYS A 10 -7.90 10.88 11.94
N ILE A 11 -7.65 9.71 11.34
CA ILE A 11 -6.41 9.42 10.62
C ILE A 11 -6.34 10.28 9.36
N TRP A 12 -7.41 10.32 8.56
CA TRP A 12 -7.46 11.15 7.36
C TRP A 12 -7.19 12.63 7.66
N LYS A 13 -7.84 13.19 8.68
CA LYS A 13 -7.65 14.59 9.09
C LYS A 13 -6.20 14.94 9.45
N ARG A 14 -5.42 13.96 9.91
CA ARG A 14 -3.98 14.16 10.18
C ARG A 14 -3.13 14.07 8.92
N MET A 15 -3.61 13.37 7.90
CA MET A 15 -2.87 13.07 6.67
C MET A 15 -3.17 14.07 5.55
N GLU A 16 -4.40 14.56 5.43
CA GLU A 16 -4.88 15.35 4.29
C GLU A 16 -4.01 16.59 4.01
N GLY A 17 -3.49 17.23 5.08
CA GLY A 17 -2.61 18.39 4.94
C GLY A 17 -1.22 18.09 4.36
N PHE A 18 -0.80 16.82 4.34
CA PHE A 18 0.48 16.40 3.76
C PHE A 18 0.39 16.05 2.27
N VAL A 19 -0.83 15.88 1.74
CA VAL A 19 -1.07 15.39 0.37
C VAL A 19 -2.15 16.19 -0.36
N PRO A 20 -2.02 17.54 -0.41
CA PRO A 20 -3.04 18.42 -1.01
C PRO A 20 -3.34 18.08 -2.48
N GLU A 21 -2.39 17.51 -3.21
CA GLU A 21 -2.50 17.09 -4.60
C GLU A 21 -3.59 16.02 -4.84
N LEU A 22 -3.82 15.14 -3.86
CA LEU A 22 -4.77 14.02 -4.00
C LEU A 22 -6.24 14.47 -4.03
N HIS A 23 -6.52 15.69 -3.55
CA HIS A 23 -7.88 16.25 -3.59
C HIS A 23 -8.32 16.68 -4.99
N HIS A 24 -7.38 16.94 -5.89
CA HIS A 24 -7.65 17.66 -7.12
C HIS A 24 -7.25 16.90 -8.38
N ARG A 25 -6.41 15.86 -8.28
CA ARG A 25 -5.87 15.23 -9.46
C ARG A 25 -5.33 13.83 -9.21
N PHE A 26 -5.98 12.86 -9.82
CA PHE A 26 -5.39 11.56 -10.09
C PHE A 26 -5.46 11.35 -11.61
N ASP A 27 -4.31 11.43 -12.28
CA ASP A 27 -4.18 11.10 -13.70
C ASP A 27 -3.77 9.62 -13.73
N GLY A 28 -4.73 8.70 -13.75
CA GLY A 28 -4.44 7.26 -13.71
C GLY A 28 -3.57 6.85 -14.90
N ALA A 29 -2.49 6.11 -14.64
CA ALA A 29 -1.65 5.54 -15.68
C ALA A 29 -2.31 4.31 -16.31
N GLY A 30 -3.24 4.53 -17.23
CA GLY A 30 -3.90 3.47 -18.01
C GLY A 30 -4.80 4.04 -19.10
N ASP A 31 -4.75 3.44 -20.29
CA ASP A 31 -5.50 3.87 -21.47
C ASP A 31 -7.01 4.02 -21.18
N VAL A 32 -7.58 5.13 -21.65
CA VAL A 32 -9.01 5.47 -21.66
C VAL A 32 -9.58 5.99 -20.33
N LEU A 33 -9.18 7.20 -19.92
CA LEU A 33 -10.05 8.34 -19.60
C LEU A 33 -9.25 9.40 -18.84
N GLU A 34 -9.13 10.60 -19.39
CA GLU A 34 -8.85 11.84 -18.65
C GLU A 34 -10.01 12.17 -17.70
N ARG A 35 -10.43 11.22 -16.86
CA ARG A 35 -11.45 11.43 -15.84
C ARG A 35 -10.74 12.05 -14.66
N ARG A 36 -11.01 13.35 -14.46
CA ARG A 36 -10.74 14.05 -13.21
C ARG A 36 -11.57 13.39 -12.10
N MET A 37 -11.06 12.33 -11.51
CA MET A 37 -11.71 11.66 -10.40
C MET A 37 -11.44 12.45 -9.12
N LYS A 38 -12.51 12.72 -8.36
CA LYS A 38 -12.42 13.43 -7.09
C LYS A 38 -12.27 12.41 -5.97
N MET A 39 -11.18 12.51 -5.20
CA MET A 39 -11.04 11.76 -3.95
C MET A 39 -12.20 12.12 -3.02
N THR A 40 -12.86 11.10 -2.49
CA THR A 40 -14.04 11.26 -1.63
C THR A 40 -13.70 11.05 -0.17
N ARG A 41 -12.96 9.97 0.16
CA ARG A 41 -12.65 9.53 1.53
C ARG A 41 -11.58 8.44 1.55
N LEU A 42 -11.07 8.12 2.75
CA LEU A 42 -10.42 6.82 2.97
C LEU A 42 -11.46 5.69 2.95
N ASN A 43 -11.04 4.52 2.49
CA ASN A 43 -11.79 3.29 2.61
C ASN A 43 -12.08 3.00 4.10
N GLU A 44 -13.31 2.59 4.45
CA GLU A 44 -13.66 2.30 5.84
C GLU A 44 -12.90 1.09 6.40
N ARG A 45 -12.44 0.21 5.50
CA ARG A 45 -11.72 -1.01 5.83
C ARG A 45 -10.25 -0.69 6.06
N MET A 46 -9.83 -0.74 7.31
CA MET A 46 -8.41 -0.72 7.67
C MET A 46 -7.90 -2.14 7.93
N GLY A 47 -6.84 -2.50 7.23
CA GLY A 47 -6.05 -3.71 7.46
C GLY A 47 -4.87 -3.38 8.38
N PHE A 48 -4.85 -3.91 9.59
CA PHE A 48 -3.65 -3.90 10.42
C PHE A 48 -2.83 -5.14 10.10
N LEU A 49 -1.61 -4.89 9.63
CA LEU A 49 -0.66 -5.90 9.18
C LEU A 49 0.38 -6.12 10.28
N LYS A 50 0.65 -7.39 10.57
CA LYS A 50 1.70 -7.83 11.48
C LYS A 50 2.56 -8.84 10.72
N TYR A 51 3.87 -8.64 10.77
CA TYR A 51 4.86 -9.57 10.21
C TYR A 51 5.87 -9.93 11.29
N GLU A 52 5.99 -11.21 11.60
CA GLU A 52 6.96 -11.78 12.52
C GLU A 52 8.23 -12.23 11.80
N GLU A 53 9.23 -12.63 12.57
CA GLU A 53 10.48 -13.15 12.04
C GLU A 53 10.24 -14.34 11.09
N GLY A 54 10.79 -14.25 9.88
CA GLY A 54 10.54 -15.23 8.81
C GLY A 54 9.44 -14.82 7.84
N GLU A 55 8.52 -13.95 8.26
CA GLU A 55 7.38 -13.56 7.44
C GLU A 55 7.74 -12.46 6.45
N HIS A 56 7.10 -12.53 5.29
CA HIS A 56 7.20 -11.56 4.21
C HIS A 56 5.84 -11.48 3.51
N PHE A 57 5.64 -10.52 2.62
CA PHE A 57 4.40 -10.47 1.85
C PHE A 57 4.55 -11.30 0.57
N GLU A 58 3.88 -12.45 0.52
CA GLU A 58 3.64 -13.20 -0.72
C GLU A 58 2.39 -12.66 -1.40
N GLY A 59 2.54 -11.82 -2.42
CA GLY A 59 1.44 -11.49 -3.32
C GLY A 59 0.94 -12.75 -3.99
N LYS A 60 -0.23 -13.26 -3.59
CA LYS A 60 -0.90 -14.36 -4.32
C LYS A 60 -2.02 -13.77 -5.14
N LEU A 61 -1.68 -13.05 -6.21
CA LEU A 61 -2.66 -12.67 -7.20
C LEU A 61 -2.82 -13.81 -8.21
N LYS A 62 -3.94 -14.54 -8.15
CA LYS A 62 -4.25 -15.58 -9.13
C LYS A 62 -4.90 -14.96 -10.37
N ILE A 63 -4.12 -14.40 -11.29
CA ILE A 63 -4.62 -13.93 -12.61
C ILE A 63 -3.83 -14.58 -13.75
N ILE A 64 -4.58 -15.05 -14.76
CA ILE A 64 -4.25 -16.11 -15.73
C ILE A 64 -3.07 -15.81 -16.70
N ASP A 65 -2.36 -16.89 -17.04
CA ASP A 65 -1.59 -17.25 -18.26
C ASP A 65 -0.17 -16.74 -18.61
N VAL A 66 0.38 -15.62 -18.12
CA VAL A 66 1.81 -15.28 -18.46
C VAL A 66 2.62 -14.71 -17.29
N ILE A 67 1.99 -14.03 -16.33
CA ILE A 67 2.65 -13.41 -15.17
C ILE A 67 3.14 -14.45 -14.13
N TRP A 68 2.60 -15.68 -14.18
CA TRP A 68 2.81 -16.74 -13.17
C TRP A 68 4.26 -17.18 -12.93
N LEU A 69 5.13 -17.11 -13.93
CA LEU A 69 6.51 -17.59 -13.76
C LEU A 69 7.40 -16.58 -13.01
N LEU A 70 7.07 -15.29 -13.09
CA LEU A 70 7.82 -14.22 -12.41
C LEU A 70 7.32 -14.03 -10.96
N ASP A 71 6.02 -14.16 -10.73
CA ASP A 71 5.39 -13.92 -9.41
C ASP A 71 5.85 -14.95 -8.36
N LEU A 72 6.10 -16.21 -8.75
CA LEU A 72 6.63 -17.24 -7.85
C LEU A 72 8.07 -17.00 -7.38
N GLN A 73 8.88 -16.29 -8.17
CA GLN A 73 10.29 -16.04 -7.82
C GLN A 73 10.46 -14.80 -6.93
N TYR A 74 9.60 -13.78 -7.10
CA TYR A 74 9.79 -12.47 -6.46
C TYR A 74 8.64 -12.02 -5.55
N SER A 75 7.52 -12.73 -5.52
CA SER A 75 6.30 -12.35 -4.78
C SER A 75 5.81 -10.94 -5.10
N ALA A 76 6.06 -10.48 -6.33
CA ALA A 76 5.87 -9.09 -6.76
C ALA A 76 4.54 -8.93 -7.51
N HIS A 77 3.66 -8.08 -6.98
CA HIS A 77 2.28 -7.97 -7.44
C HIS A 77 1.83 -6.51 -7.48
N PRO A 78 0.83 -6.17 -8.31
CA PRO A 78 0.03 -4.96 -8.12
C PRO A 78 -1.01 -5.17 -7.02
N ASP A 79 -1.56 -4.07 -6.49
CA ASP A 79 -2.71 -4.15 -5.59
C ASP A 79 -4.02 -4.23 -6.39
N CYS A 80 -5.03 -4.90 -5.83
CA CYS A 80 -6.38 -4.87 -6.39
C CYS A 80 -7.15 -3.64 -5.91
N TYR A 81 -7.96 -3.06 -6.80
CA TYR A 81 -8.94 -2.06 -6.39
C TYR A 81 -10.10 -2.68 -5.61
N TYR A 82 -10.65 -1.88 -4.71
CA TYR A 82 -11.95 -2.10 -4.07
C TYR A 82 -13.00 -1.20 -4.75
N GLN A 83 -14.18 -1.73 -5.01
CA GLN A 83 -15.33 -0.96 -5.47
C GLN A 83 -16.48 -1.14 -4.49
N THR A 84 -17.18 -0.05 -4.16
CA THR A 84 -18.33 -0.11 -3.26
C THR A 84 -19.44 -0.96 -3.86
N GLU A 85 -20.27 -1.57 -3.01
CA GLU A 85 -21.39 -2.42 -3.46
C GLU A 85 -22.39 -1.67 -4.34
N ASP A 86 -22.59 -0.38 -4.08
CA ASP A 86 -23.44 0.51 -4.89
C ASP A 86 -22.76 1.00 -6.18
N GLY A 87 -21.49 0.67 -6.38
CA GLY A 87 -20.70 0.99 -7.56
C GLY A 87 -20.34 2.47 -7.73
N ARG A 88 -20.57 3.32 -6.72
CA ARG A 88 -20.34 4.76 -6.80
C ARG A 88 -18.91 5.18 -6.52
N GLU A 89 -18.14 4.37 -5.79
CA GLU A 89 -16.75 4.68 -5.46
C GLU A 89 -15.84 3.49 -5.78
N ARG A 90 -14.60 3.79 -6.21
CA ARG A 90 -13.53 2.82 -6.41
C ARG A 90 -12.22 3.33 -5.83
N SER A 91 -11.40 2.43 -5.28
CA SER A 91 -10.05 2.74 -4.85
C SER A 91 -9.04 2.69 -5.99
N TYR A 92 -8.05 3.58 -5.95
CA TYR A 92 -6.95 3.60 -6.93
C TYR A 92 -5.57 3.75 -6.30
N ILE A 93 -5.50 4.24 -5.07
CA ILE A 93 -4.25 4.48 -4.34
C ILE A 93 -4.27 3.68 -3.06
N THR A 94 -3.24 2.88 -2.84
CA THR A 94 -3.00 2.25 -1.55
C THR A 94 -2.32 3.24 -0.62
N VAL A 95 -2.78 3.24 0.62
CA VAL A 95 -2.28 4.03 1.74
C VAL A 95 -1.65 3.08 2.74
N LEU A 96 -0.33 3.11 2.87
CA LEU A 96 0.41 2.29 3.84
C LEU A 96 1.09 3.17 4.88
N LEU A 97 0.69 3.00 6.14
CA LEU A 97 1.25 3.70 7.30
C LEU A 97 2.11 2.74 8.12
N PHE A 98 3.39 3.05 8.31
CA PHE A 98 4.25 2.28 9.19
C PHE A 98 4.01 2.68 10.66
N LEU A 99 3.70 1.69 11.50
CA LEU A 99 3.32 1.91 12.89
C LEU A 99 4.51 1.78 13.85
N ASN A 100 5.60 1.16 13.42
CA ASN A 100 6.86 1.09 14.13
C ASN A 100 8.07 1.14 13.18
N ASP A 101 9.28 1.25 13.74
CA ASP A 101 10.53 1.45 13.01
C ASP A 101 11.58 0.36 13.30
N GLN A 102 12.61 0.37 12.47
CA GLN A 102 13.82 -0.39 12.68
C GLN A 102 14.81 0.33 13.63
N ALA A 103 14.43 1.39 14.34
CA ALA A 103 15.39 2.21 15.08
C ALA A 103 14.77 2.87 16.32
N ILE A 104 14.85 2.17 17.45
CA ILE A 104 14.41 2.67 18.76
C ILE A 104 15.45 3.64 19.34
N ALA A 105 16.73 3.29 19.19
CA ALA A 105 17.89 4.05 19.65
C ALA A 105 19.11 3.72 18.77
N PRO A 106 20.24 4.46 18.84
CA PRO A 106 21.46 4.07 18.14
C PRO A 106 21.89 2.64 18.51
N GLY A 107 21.74 1.70 17.58
CA GLY A 107 22.06 0.28 17.78
C GLY A 107 20.91 -0.61 18.26
N GLU A 108 19.70 -0.07 18.46
CA GLU A 108 18.52 -0.84 18.86
C GLU A 108 17.38 -0.66 17.86
N SER A 109 16.72 -1.77 17.51
CA SER A 109 15.75 -1.88 16.43
C SER A 109 14.57 -2.73 16.89
N GLU A 110 13.32 -2.29 16.70
CA GLU A 110 12.16 -3.15 17.02
C GLU A 110 12.11 -4.36 16.10
N PHE A 111 12.54 -4.20 14.85
CA PHE A 111 12.63 -5.28 13.87
C PHE A 111 13.66 -5.00 12.77
N VAL A 112 14.20 -6.03 12.13
CA VAL A 112 15.16 -5.92 11.02
C VAL A 112 14.53 -6.42 9.71
N GLY A 113 14.80 -5.73 8.60
CA GLY A 113 14.25 -6.07 7.29
C GLY A 113 12.86 -5.50 7.05
N GLY A 114 12.02 -6.17 6.27
CA GLY A 114 10.63 -5.76 6.08
C GLY A 114 10.43 -4.51 5.21
N ALA A 115 11.37 -4.16 4.32
CA ALA A 115 11.15 -3.08 3.35
C ALA A 115 9.99 -3.40 2.39
N ILE A 116 9.38 -2.35 1.84
CA ILE A 116 8.52 -2.49 0.66
C ILE A 116 9.41 -2.25 -0.56
N THR A 117 9.49 -3.22 -1.45
CA THR A 117 10.26 -3.14 -2.69
C THR A 117 9.31 -2.89 -3.84
N PHE A 118 9.50 -1.79 -4.57
CA PHE A 118 8.88 -1.58 -5.87
C PHE A 118 9.79 -2.11 -6.97
N HIS A 119 9.22 -2.73 -7.99
CA HIS A 119 9.96 -3.32 -9.12
C HIS A 119 9.54 -2.65 -10.42
N SER A 120 10.48 -2.48 -11.35
CA SER A 120 10.12 -2.19 -12.74
C SER A 120 9.39 -3.36 -13.37
N GLN A 121 8.63 -3.09 -14.43
CA GLN A 121 7.86 -4.10 -15.16
C GLN A 121 8.72 -5.24 -15.72
N ASP A 122 9.97 -4.96 -16.06
CA ASP A 122 10.97 -5.93 -16.53
C ASP A 122 11.73 -6.63 -15.39
N MET A 123 11.49 -6.26 -14.12
CA MET A 123 12.16 -6.75 -12.92
C MET A 123 13.67 -6.47 -12.84
N GLU A 124 14.22 -5.64 -13.73
CA GLU A 124 15.66 -5.32 -13.78
C GLU A 124 16.06 -4.24 -12.77
N SER A 125 15.11 -3.41 -12.33
CA SER A 125 15.34 -2.34 -11.38
C SER A 125 14.36 -2.39 -10.22
N LYS A 126 14.83 -1.93 -9.05
CA LYS A 126 14.02 -1.93 -7.82
C LYS A 126 14.28 -0.71 -6.94
N LEU A 127 13.28 -0.36 -6.15
CA LEU A 127 13.33 0.69 -5.14
C LEU A 127 12.85 0.15 -3.80
N ASP A 128 13.76 0.10 -2.82
CA ASP A 128 13.45 -0.35 -1.47
C ASP A 128 13.08 0.84 -0.57
N ILE A 129 11.90 0.78 0.03
CA ILE A 129 11.41 1.74 1.02
C ILE A 129 11.49 1.09 2.40
N ALA A 130 12.49 1.50 3.18
CA ALA A 130 12.62 1.07 4.58
C ALA A 130 11.45 1.61 5.42
N PRO A 131 10.87 0.80 6.32
CA PRO A 131 9.86 1.25 7.27
C PRO A 131 10.41 2.32 8.21
N LYS A 132 9.57 3.32 8.51
CA LYS A 132 9.86 4.34 9.50
C LYS A 132 8.57 4.75 10.17
N THR A 133 8.51 4.70 11.50
CA THR A 133 7.33 5.07 12.29
C THR A 133 6.75 6.40 11.83
N GLY A 134 5.44 6.43 11.56
CA GLY A 134 4.72 7.62 11.11
C GLY A 134 4.94 8.00 9.64
N ARG A 135 5.79 7.29 8.90
CA ARG A 135 5.92 7.48 7.44
C ARG A 135 4.68 6.91 6.75
N LEU A 136 4.12 7.75 5.89
CA LEU A 136 3.09 7.37 4.94
C LEU A 136 3.72 7.03 3.60
N LEU A 137 3.28 5.93 3.00
CA LEU A 137 3.58 5.55 1.64
C LEU A 137 2.27 5.51 0.86
N LEU A 138 2.24 6.25 -0.26
CA LEU A 138 1.12 6.32 -1.18
C LEU A 138 1.57 5.85 -2.53
N PHE A 139 0.82 4.93 -3.13
CA PHE A 139 1.18 4.39 -4.42
C PHE A 139 -0.03 3.87 -5.18
N GLU A 140 0.06 3.91 -6.49
CA GLU A 140 -1.00 3.44 -7.40
C GLU A 140 -1.19 1.93 -7.26
N GLN A 141 -2.45 1.49 -7.25
CA GLN A 141 -2.79 0.08 -7.13
C GLN A 141 -2.51 -0.68 -8.43
N GLU A 142 -2.86 -0.07 -9.56
CA GLU A 142 -2.64 -0.63 -10.89
C GLU A 142 -1.20 -0.35 -11.36
N HIS A 143 -0.64 -1.29 -12.11
CA HIS A 143 0.64 -1.15 -12.81
C HIS A 143 1.90 -0.90 -11.96
N LEU A 144 1.80 -0.93 -10.63
CA LEU A 144 2.95 -0.83 -9.74
C LEU A 144 3.25 -2.15 -9.03
N LEU A 145 4.23 -2.89 -9.56
CA LEU A 145 4.69 -4.14 -8.99
C LEU A 145 5.45 -3.87 -7.68
N HIS A 146 5.03 -4.53 -6.60
CA HIS A 146 5.70 -4.42 -5.33
C HIS A 146 5.68 -5.74 -4.55
N SER A 147 6.62 -5.87 -3.63
CA SER A 147 6.67 -6.98 -2.67
C SER A 147 7.11 -6.51 -1.30
N GLY A 148 6.69 -7.23 -0.26
CA GLY A 148 7.15 -7.00 1.10
C GLY A 148 8.34 -7.90 1.41
N GLN A 149 9.51 -7.33 1.69
CA GLN A 149 10.68 -8.09 2.10
C GLN A 149 10.45 -8.80 3.44
N GLN A 150 11.25 -9.83 3.67
CA GLN A 150 11.23 -10.60 4.91
C GLN A 150 11.63 -9.75 6.13
N VAL A 151 10.92 -9.95 7.24
CA VAL A 151 11.35 -9.53 8.56
C VAL A 151 12.31 -10.59 9.09
N SER A 152 13.58 -10.22 9.27
CA SER A 152 14.63 -11.16 9.71
C SER A 152 14.80 -11.22 11.22
N LYS A 153 14.21 -10.29 11.97
CA LYS A 153 14.19 -10.25 13.43
C LYS A 153 13.06 -9.33 13.90
N GLY A 154 12.40 -9.67 15.01
CA GLY A 154 11.42 -8.80 15.66
C GLY A 154 10.05 -8.82 14.97
N VAL A 155 9.25 -7.76 15.18
CA VAL A 155 7.89 -7.66 14.63
C VAL A 155 7.65 -6.32 13.94
N LYS A 156 7.21 -6.35 12.69
CA LYS A 156 6.81 -5.17 11.92
C LYS A 156 5.29 -4.99 11.98
N TYR A 157 4.85 -3.77 12.25
CA TYR A 157 3.45 -3.37 12.21
C TYR A 157 3.22 -2.28 11.14
N ALA A 158 2.16 -2.45 10.37
CA ALA A 158 1.68 -1.45 9.42
C ALA A 158 0.16 -1.39 9.40
N MET A 159 -0.40 -0.27 8.96
CA MET A 159 -1.82 -0.15 8.62
C MET A 159 -1.94 0.14 7.13
N ARG A 160 -2.78 -0.64 6.45
CA ARG A 160 -3.15 -0.44 5.06
C ARG A 160 -4.62 -0.03 4.96
N THR A 161 -4.87 0.96 4.12
CA THR A 161 -6.20 1.32 3.62
C THR A 161 -6.04 1.87 2.20
N ASP A 162 -7.10 2.39 1.60
CA ASP A 162 -7.09 2.89 0.23
C ASP A 162 -7.80 4.24 0.13
N LEU A 163 -7.42 5.06 -0.85
CA LEU A 163 -8.17 6.28 -1.19
C LEU A 163 -9.29 5.94 -2.16
N MET A 164 -10.51 6.31 -1.79
CA MET A 164 -11.72 6.14 -2.59
C MET A 164 -11.95 7.35 -3.48
N TYR A 165 -12.42 7.10 -4.69
CA TYR A 165 -12.74 8.10 -5.70
C TYR A 165 -14.14 7.85 -6.28
N GLY A 166 -14.88 8.92 -6.55
CA GLY A 166 -16.21 8.82 -7.17
C GLY A 166 -16.14 8.47 -8.66
N LEU A 167 -16.95 7.50 -9.09
CA LEU A 167 -17.05 6.98 -10.47
C LEU A 167 -18.06 7.70 -11.38
#